data_AF-A0A6G7ZEN9-F1
#
_entry.id   AF-A0A6G7ZEN9-F1
#
_cell.length_a   1.000
_cell.length_b   1.000
_cell.length_c   1.000
_cell.angle_alpha   90.00
_cell.angle_beta   90.00
_cell.angle_gamma   90.00
#
_symmetry.space_group_name_H-M   'P 1'
#
loop_
_entity.id
_entity.type
_entity.pdbx_description
1 polymer ?
#
loop_
_entity_poly.entity_id
_entity_poly.type
_entity_poly.pdbx_seq_one_letter_code
_entity_poly.pdbx_strand_id
1 'polypeptide(L)'
;MELGRETIADGFKRIDALLRGREWFVGDRFSVADTYPLVFFRWGGLIGLDMSRFEDWSHHTRRMLNRPAVQRALSTEEIEIAVAS
;
A
#
# COMPACT_ATOMS: atom_id res chain seq x y z
N MET A 1 -1.27 -6.79 23.33
CA MET A 1 -0.49 -7.21 22.15
C MET A 1 -1.39 -7.81 21.06
N GLU A 2 -2.35 -8.68 21.39
CA GLU A 2 -3.29 -9.28 20.41
C GLU A 2 -4.21 -8.26 19.69
N LEU A 3 -4.90 -7.40 20.48
CA LEU A 3 -5.82 -6.37 19.98
C LEU A 3 -5.19 -5.41 18.94
N GLY A 4 -3.89 -5.16 19.04
CA GLY A 4 -3.18 -4.28 18.10
C GLY A 4 -3.01 -4.92 16.73
N ARG A 5 -2.73 -6.24 16.68
CA ARG A 5 -2.57 -6.97 15.41
C ARG A 5 -3.91 -7.16 14.71
N GLU A 6 -4.97 -7.42 15.46
CA GLU A 6 -6.35 -7.48 14.92
C GLU A 6 -6.78 -6.14 14.33
N THR A 7 -6.55 -5.05 15.06
CA THR A 7 -6.87 -3.69 14.57
C THR A 7 -6.14 -3.34 13.27
N ILE A 8 -4.86 -3.72 13.16
CA ILE A 8 -4.07 -3.53 11.94
C ILE A 8 -4.65 -4.37 10.79
N ALA A 9 -4.95 -5.65 11.04
CA ALA A 9 -5.49 -6.54 10.02
C ALA A 9 -6.81 -6.02 9.45
N ASP A 10 -7.71 -5.52 10.30
CA ASP A 10 -8.99 -4.98 9.85
C ASP A 10 -8.85 -3.63 9.14
N GLY A 11 -7.92 -2.78 9.60
CA GLY A 11 -7.54 -1.56 8.87
C GLY A 11 -7.03 -1.87 7.46
N PHE A 12 -6.20 -2.91 7.32
CA PHE A 12 -5.60 -3.28 6.04
C PHE A 12 -6.62 -3.87 5.07
N LYS A 13 -7.53 -4.74 5.55
CA LYS A 13 -8.69 -5.20 4.78
C LYS A 13 -9.53 -4.02 4.27
N ARG A 14 -9.71 -2.99 5.09
CA ARG A 14 -10.46 -1.80 4.70
C ARG A 14 -9.76 -0.99 3.61
N ILE A 15 -8.44 -0.83 3.70
CA ILE A 15 -7.65 -0.14 2.65
C ILE A 15 -7.80 -0.85 1.31
N ASP A 16 -7.65 -2.18 1.30
CA ASP A 16 -7.83 -3.00 0.09
C ASP A 16 -9.25 -2.87 -0.48
N ALA A 17 -10.28 -3.00 0.36
CA ALA A 17 -11.68 -2.89 -0.07
C ALA A 17 -12.04 -1.52 -0.65
N LEU A 18 -11.39 -0.43 -0.21
CA LEU A 18 -11.61 0.92 -0.74
C LEU A 18 -11.12 1.10 -2.19
N LEU A 19 -10.24 0.19 -2.65
CA LEU A 19 -9.70 0.16 -4.01
C LEU A 19 -10.43 -0.82 -4.93
N ARG A 20 -11.38 -1.62 -4.42
CA ARG A 20 -12.11 -2.58 -5.24
C ARG A 20 -12.79 -1.92 -6.44
N GLY A 21 -12.37 -2.31 -7.63
CA GLY A 21 -12.88 -1.75 -8.90
C GLY A 21 -12.48 -0.29 -9.15
N ARG A 22 -11.45 0.22 -8.45
CA ARG A 22 -11.00 1.61 -8.53
C ARG A 22 -9.50 1.69 -8.73
N GLU A 23 -9.07 2.70 -9.47
CA GLU A 23 -7.64 2.94 -9.69
C GLU A 23 -7.01 3.80 -8.57
N TRP A 24 -7.78 4.76 -8.07
CA TRP A 24 -7.36 5.80 -7.12
C TRP A 24 -8.35 5.88 -5.95
N PHE A 25 -7.86 6.31 -4.78
CA PHE A 25 -8.69 6.41 -3.57
C PHE A 25 -9.76 7.51 -3.67
N VAL A 26 -9.57 8.53 -4.50
CA VAL A 26 -10.51 9.66 -4.65
C VAL A 26 -10.82 9.93 -6.12
N GLY A 27 -12.09 9.75 -6.51
CA GLY A 27 -12.53 9.90 -7.90
C GLY A 27 -11.72 9.03 -8.86
N ASP A 28 -11.40 9.59 -10.02
CA ASP A 28 -10.76 8.89 -11.13
C ASP A 28 -9.32 9.37 -11.40
N ARG A 29 -8.69 10.05 -10.43
CA ARG A 29 -7.32 10.57 -10.58
C ARG A 29 -6.51 10.48 -9.29
N PHE A 30 -5.19 10.46 -9.45
CA PHE A 30 -4.24 10.56 -8.34
C PHE A 30 -4.53 11.77 -7.44
N SER A 31 -4.41 11.54 -6.12
CA SER A 31 -4.61 12.52 -5.06
C SER A 31 -3.62 12.27 -3.91
N VAL A 32 -3.64 13.16 -2.90
CA VAL A 32 -2.87 12.95 -1.68
C VAL A 32 -3.28 11.69 -0.91
N ALA A 33 -4.51 11.19 -1.09
CA ALA A 33 -4.98 9.98 -0.41
C ALA A 33 -4.23 8.71 -0.87
N ASP A 34 -3.62 8.73 -2.05
CA ASP A 34 -2.93 7.59 -2.66
C ASP A 34 -1.49 7.40 -2.14
N THR A 35 -0.93 8.37 -1.39
CA THR A 35 0.47 8.32 -0.95
C THR A 35 0.68 7.47 0.31
N TYR A 36 -0.18 7.65 1.32
CA TYR A 36 -0.07 6.94 2.60
C TYR A 36 -0.26 5.41 2.50
N PRO A 37 -1.16 4.88 1.66
CA PRO A 37 -1.28 3.44 1.46
C PRO A 37 0.04 2.76 1.06
N LEU A 38 0.96 3.45 0.36
CA LEU A 38 2.28 2.88 0.05
C LEU A 38 3.13 2.66 1.32
N VAL A 39 3.03 3.57 2.29
CA VAL A 39 3.77 3.50 3.57
C VAL A 39 3.26 2.32 4.40
N PHE A 40 1.94 2.17 4.53
CA PHE A 40 1.35 1.06 5.27
C PHE A 40 1.58 -0.28 4.61
N PHE A 41 1.62 -0.33 3.27
CA PHE A 41 1.93 -1.55 2.54
C PHE A 41 3.33 -2.05 2.91
N ARG A 42 4.33 -1.15 2.89
CA ARG A 42 5.70 -1.45 3.32
C ARG A 42 5.77 -1.92 4.77
N TRP A 43 5.14 -1.20 5.69
CA TRP A 43 5.16 -1.56 7.11
C TRP A 43 4.49 -2.90 7.37
N GLY A 44 3.43 -3.23 6.64
CA GLY A 44 2.81 -4.55 6.66
C GLY A 44 3.79 -5.68 6.39
N GLY A 45 4.56 -5.55 5.30
CA GLY A 45 5.62 -6.51 4.98
C GLY A 45 6.70 -6.59 6.08
N LEU A 46 7.14 -5.44 6.62
CA LEU A 46 8.16 -5.40 7.67
C LEU A 46 7.73 -6.07 8.98
N ILE A 47 6.45 -6.07 9.31
CA ILE A 47 5.92 -6.77 10.49
C ILE A 47 5.52 -8.24 10.20
N GLY A 48 5.83 -8.74 9.00
CA GLY A 48 5.61 -10.13 8.60
C GLY A 48 4.19 -10.46 8.15
N LEU A 49 3.39 -9.47 7.73
CA LEU A 49 2.09 -9.75 7.10
C LEU A 49 2.29 -10.19 5.65
N ASP A 50 1.50 -11.18 5.24
CA ASP A 50 1.38 -11.55 3.84
C ASP A 50 0.55 -10.51 3.09
N MET A 51 1.24 -9.54 2.50
CA MET A 51 0.62 -8.44 1.77
C MET A 51 0.06 -8.86 0.40
N SER A 52 0.43 -10.04 -0.11
CA SER A 52 -0.07 -10.54 -1.40
C SER A 52 -1.58 -10.84 -1.38
N ARG A 53 -2.15 -11.01 -0.17
CA ARG A 53 -3.58 -11.26 0.05
C ARG A 53 -4.46 -10.03 -0.18
N PHE A 54 -3.87 -8.85 -0.30
CA PHE A 54 -4.56 -7.59 -0.60
C PHE A 54 -4.34 -7.25 -2.07
N GLU A 55 -5.10 -7.88 -2.96
CA GLU A 55 -4.89 -7.83 -4.41
C GLU A 55 -5.07 -6.42 -4.98
N ASP A 56 -6.19 -5.75 -4.66
CA ASP A 56 -6.52 -4.41 -5.13
C ASP A 56 -5.47 -3.40 -4.65
N TRP A 57 -5.06 -3.51 -3.38
CA TRP A 57 -3.99 -2.70 -2.82
C TRP A 57 -2.63 -3.01 -3.45
N SER A 58 -2.31 -4.27 -3.75
CA SER A 58 -1.08 -4.65 -4.45
C SER A 58 -1.01 -4.05 -5.84
N HIS A 59 -2.12 -4.06 -6.60
CA HIS A 59 -2.20 -3.38 -7.90
C HIS A 59 -1.95 -1.88 -7.79
N HIS A 60 -2.58 -1.22 -6.81
CA HIS A 60 -2.34 0.19 -6.54
C HIS A 60 -0.89 0.47 -6.13
N THR A 61 -0.28 -0.37 -5.29
CA THR A 61 1.13 -0.25 -4.90
C THR A 61 2.06 -0.36 -6.11
N ARG A 62 1.85 -1.33 -7.01
CA ARG A 62 2.63 -1.42 -8.27
C ARG A 62 2.50 -0.15 -9.11
N ARG A 63 1.31 0.44 -9.19
CA ARG A 63 1.10 1.73 -9.88
C ARG A 63 1.89 2.85 -9.22
N MET A 64 1.87 2.93 -7.89
CA MET A 64 2.62 3.95 -7.14
C MET A 64 4.13 3.80 -7.32
N LEU A 65 4.67 2.57 -7.35
CA LEU A 65 6.09 2.30 -7.58
C LEU A 65 6.59 2.71 -8.98
N ASN A 66 5.70 2.83 -9.97
CA ASN A 66 6.03 3.33 -11.29
C ASN A 66 6.09 4.86 -11.39
N ARG A 67 5.77 5.60 -10.31
CA ARG A 67 5.78 7.07 -10.34
C ARG A 67 7.21 7.60 -10.13
N PRO A 68 7.72 8.50 -10.98
CA PRO A 68 9.08 9.04 -10.85
C PRO A 68 9.37 9.70 -9.49
N ALA A 69 8.38 10.36 -8.90
CA ALA A 69 8.54 10.98 -7.57
C ALA A 69 8.70 9.94 -6.46
N VAL A 70 8.00 8.80 -6.55
CA VAL A 70 8.12 7.69 -5.60
C VAL A 70 9.48 7.03 -5.76
N GLN A 71 9.91 6.74 -7.00
CA GLN A 71 11.21 6.15 -7.28
C GLN A 71 12.36 7.02 -6.74
N ARG A 72 12.30 8.35 -6.93
CA ARG A 72 13.28 9.27 -6.36
C ARG A 72 13.31 9.20 -4.84
N ALA A 73 12.15 9.26 -4.18
CA ALA A 73 12.08 9.20 -2.73
C ALA A 73 12.64 7.87 -2.18
N LEU A 74 12.25 6.74 -2.79
CA LEU A 74 12.75 5.41 -2.41
C LEU A 74 14.26 5.31 -2.58
N SER A 75 14.82 5.85 -3.67
CA SER A 75 16.26 5.88 -3.89
C SER A 75 17.00 6.79 -2.91
N THR A 76 16.45 7.97 -2.58
CA THR A 76 17.07 8.91 -1.63
C THR A 76 17.12 8.35 -0.22
N GLU A 77 16.05 7.66 0.19
CA GLU A 77 15.92 7.10 1.55
C GLU A 77 16.44 5.66 1.67
N GLU A 78 16.99 5.10 0.58
CA GLU A 78 17.49 3.71 0.50
C GLU A 78 16.41 2.68 0.91
N ILE A 79 15.17 2.90 0.46
CA ILE A 79 14.02 2.07 0.77
C ILE A 79 13.64 1.18 -0.41
N GLU A 80 13.49 -0.11 -0.14
CA GLU A 80 12.84 -1.05 -1.04
C GLU A 80 11.43 -1.42 -0.56
N ILE A 81 10.51 -1.59 -1.51
CA ILE A 81 9.14 -2.08 -1.27
C ILE A 81 8.91 -3.25 -2.21
N ALA A 82 8.85 -4.45 -1.66
CA ALA A 82 8.50 -5.65 -2.40
C ALA A 82 6.99 -5.73 -2.61
N VAL A 83 6.56 -6.02 -3.83
CA VAL A 83 5.20 -6.46 -4.13
C VAL A 83 5.34 -7.83 -4.76
N ALA A 84 4.65 -8.83 -4.21
CA ALA A 84 4.65 -10.17 -4.81
C ALA A 84 4.18 -10.09 -6.27
N SER A 85 4.80 -10.88 -7.14
CA SER A 85 4.49 -10.93 -8.57
C SER A 85 3.06 -11.40 -8.81
#